data_AF-A0AAV7M1U5-F1
#
_entry.id   AF-A0AAV7M1U5-F1
#
_cell.length_a   1.000
_cell.length_b   1.000
_cell.length_c   1.000
_cell.angle_alpha   90.00
_cell.angle_beta   90.00
_cell.angle_gamma   90.00
#
_symmetry.space_group_name_H-M   'P 1'
#
loop_
_entity.id
_entity.type
_entity.pdbx_description
1 polymer ?
#
loop_
_entity_poly.entity_id
_entity_poly.type
_entity_poly.pdbx_seq_one_letter_code
_entity_poly.pdbx_strand_id
1 'polypeptide(L)'
;MQANSDKQEEYFVPQFCHMAPELVEKDIVQDCTHKAGRPAKNPGMPQAILTCVLLSRQQQLIMAAVHDIPAITYEGTKIVIFQALSPLTLQRRRILRPDSAFLLEQEVRYHWGHPFRLVFSWNKETHTIHNL
;
A
#
# COMPACT_ATOMS: atom_id res chain seq x y z
N MET A 1 18.38 34.26 8.89
CA MET A 1 17.71 33.72 7.69
C MET A 1 17.31 32.28 7.97
N GLN A 2 16.16 32.07 8.63
CA GLN A 2 15.57 30.75 8.78
C GLN A 2 15.02 30.32 7.41
N ALA A 3 15.58 29.25 6.85
CA ALA A 3 15.08 28.65 5.62
C ALA A 3 13.82 27.82 5.94
N ASN A 4 12.69 28.26 5.38
CA ASN A 4 11.46 27.52 5.09
C ASN A 4 11.61 25.97 5.14
N SER A 5 11.33 25.34 6.28
CA SER A 5 11.14 23.89 6.38
C SER A 5 9.69 23.45 6.13
N ASP A 6 8.77 24.40 6.02
CA ASP A 6 7.32 24.13 6.12
C ASP A 6 6.62 23.98 4.76
N LYS A 7 7.37 23.75 3.68
CA LYS A 7 6.81 23.62 2.32
C LYS A 7 6.97 22.25 1.67
N GLN A 8 7.31 21.20 2.43
CA GLN A 8 7.35 19.82 1.92
C GLN A 8 6.02 19.06 2.05
N GLU A 9 4.93 19.75 2.39
CA GLU A 9 3.57 19.19 2.43
C GLU A 9 2.83 19.25 1.08
N GLU A 10 3.52 19.63 -0.01
CA GLU A 10 2.92 19.66 -1.35
C GLU A 10 2.74 18.25 -1.91
N TYR A 11 1.57 17.70 -1.56
CA TYR A 11 0.71 16.87 -2.37
C TYR A 11 1.32 15.55 -2.91
N PHE A 12 1.12 14.48 -2.15
CA PHE A 12 1.33 13.10 -2.58
C PHE A 12 0.38 12.67 -3.73
N VAL A 13 -0.76 13.35 -3.93
CA VAL A 13 -1.83 12.97 -4.88
C VAL A 13 -1.60 13.38 -6.34
N PRO A 14 -1.19 14.62 -6.69
CA PRO A 14 -0.97 15.04 -8.08
C PRO A 14 0.10 14.21 -8.79
N GLN A 15 1.06 13.68 -8.03
CA GLN A 15 2.12 12.82 -8.53
C GLN A 15 1.61 11.39 -8.79
N PHE A 16 0.60 10.94 -8.04
CA PHE A 16 -0.06 9.64 -8.26
C PHE A 16 -0.92 9.61 -9.52
N CYS A 17 -1.59 10.72 -9.82
CA CYS A 17 -2.35 10.89 -11.07
C CYS A 17 -1.47 10.73 -12.33
N HIS A 18 -0.17 11.04 -12.23
CA HIS A 18 0.79 10.77 -13.32
C HIS A 18 1.21 9.30 -13.43
N MET A 19 1.20 8.56 -12.30
CA MET A 19 1.65 7.15 -12.25
C MET A 19 0.56 6.15 -12.58
N ALA A 20 -0.71 6.53 -12.43
CA ALA A 20 -1.89 5.70 -12.70
C ALA A 20 -2.99 6.56 -13.36
N PRO A 21 -2.84 6.89 -14.65
CA PRO A 21 -3.76 7.79 -15.36
C PRO A 21 -5.21 7.28 -15.40
N GLU A 22 -5.45 5.98 -15.24
CA GLU A 22 -6.77 5.37 -15.08
C GLU A 22 -7.46 5.72 -13.74
N LEU A 23 -6.70 6.16 -12.73
CA LEU A 23 -7.25 6.70 -11.47
C LEU A 23 -7.63 8.18 -11.59
N VAL A 24 -7.26 8.85 -12.69
CA VAL A 24 -7.55 10.29 -12.95
C VAL A 24 -9.05 10.55 -13.12
N GLU A 25 -9.86 9.52 -13.42
CA GLU A 25 -11.31 9.69 -13.58
C GLU A 25 -12.08 9.93 -12.28
N LYS A 26 -11.45 9.88 -11.09
CA LYS A 26 -12.17 10.05 -9.82
C LYS A 26 -11.34 10.85 -8.81
N ASP A 27 -11.52 12.17 -8.81
CA ASP A 27 -11.07 13.13 -7.79
C ASP A 27 -10.63 12.45 -6.48
N ILE A 28 -9.33 12.10 -6.37
CA ILE A 28 -8.79 11.47 -5.17
C ILE A 28 -8.87 12.52 -4.06
N VAL A 29 -9.75 12.30 -3.08
CA VAL A 29 -9.91 13.24 -1.98
C VAL A 29 -8.96 12.82 -0.87
N GLN A 30 -7.88 13.58 -0.71
CA GLN A 30 -6.92 13.41 0.36
C GLN A 30 -7.35 14.22 1.59
N ASP A 31 -7.32 13.59 2.75
CA ASP A 31 -7.58 14.25 4.03
C ASP A 31 -6.27 14.84 4.58
N CYS A 32 -5.25 13.99 4.75
CA CYS A 32 -3.94 14.42 5.27
C CYS A 32 -2.77 13.60 4.70
N THR A 33 -1.57 14.19 4.69
CA THR A 33 -0.31 13.51 4.39
C THR A 33 0.77 14.00 5.34
N HIS A 34 1.55 13.08 5.90
CA HIS A 34 2.68 13.44 6.77
C HIS A 34 3.76 12.36 6.76
N LYS A 35 4.98 12.71 7.22
CA LYS A 35 6.04 11.73 7.46
C LYS A 35 5.66 10.85 8.66
N ALA A 36 5.97 9.57 8.59
CA ALA A 36 5.77 8.65 9.71
C ALA A 36 6.56 9.16 10.92
N GLY A 37 5.91 9.29 12.07
CA GLY A 37 6.54 9.85 13.28
C GLY A 37 7.68 8.99 13.86
N ARG A 38 7.85 7.76 13.38
CA ARG A 38 8.97 6.91 13.78
C ARG A 38 10.17 7.18 12.85
N PRO A 39 11.39 7.29 13.40
CA PRO A 39 12.58 7.40 12.58
C PRO A 39 12.70 6.20 11.65
N ALA A 40 13.36 6.40 10.52
CA ALA A 40 13.62 5.32 9.59
C ALA A 40 14.35 4.18 10.32
N LYS A 41 14.00 2.93 9.98
CA LYS A 41 14.55 1.74 10.64
C LYS A 41 16.08 1.68 10.52
N ASN A 42 16.62 2.18 9.41
CA ASN A 42 18.04 2.25 9.12
C ASN A 42 18.49 3.71 9.02
N PRO A 43 19.62 4.09 9.64
CA PRO A 43 20.22 5.41 9.45
C PRO A 43 20.46 5.69 7.96
N GLY A 44 20.06 6.87 7.49
CA GLY A 44 20.23 7.29 6.09
C GLY A 44 19.10 6.85 5.13
N MET A 45 18.14 6.04 5.58
CA MET A 45 16.95 5.73 4.77
C MET A 45 15.90 6.84 4.90
N PRO A 46 15.19 7.22 3.83
CA PRO A 46 14.07 8.15 3.93
C PRO A 46 12.98 7.60 4.86
N GLN A 47 12.33 8.51 5.60
CA GLN A 47 11.15 8.15 6.39
C GLN A 47 9.98 7.81 5.47
N ALA A 48 9.15 6.85 5.91
CA ALA A 48 7.91 6.54 5.20
C ALA A 48 6.97 7.75 5.21
N ILE A 49 6.20 7.93 4.15
CA ILE A 49 5.13 8.92 4.06
C ILE A 49 3.80 8.19 4.28
N LEU A 50 2.95 8.77 5.13
CA LEU A 50 1.61 8.29 5.39
C LEU A 50 0.61 9.25 4.76
N THR A 51 -0.31 8.71 3.98
CA THR A 51 -1.38 9.48 3.32
C THR A 51 -2.73 8.89 3.67
N CYS A 52 -3.62 9.74 4.17
CA CYS A 52 -5.01 9.42 4.43
C CYS A 52 -5.85 9.81 3.21
N VAL A 53 -6.49 8.80 2.60
CA VAL A 53 -7.48 9.01 1.54
C VAL A 53 -8.86 8.96 2.19
N LEU A 54 -9.70 9.96 1.92
CA LEU A 54 -10.98 10.15 2.58
C LEU A 54 -11.92 8.96 2.38
N LEU A 55 -11.90 8.37 1.17
CA LEU A 55 -12.77 7.26 0.80
C LEU A 55 -12.01 5.93 0.76
N SER A 56 -12.46 4.95 1.55
CA SER A 56 -11.90 3.60 1.56
C SER A 56 -11.93 2.91 0.19
N ARG A 57 -12.92 3.22 -0.64
CA ARG A 57 -13.02 2.74 -2.03
C ARG A 57 -11.85 3.26 -2.89
N GLN A 58 -11.44 4.52 -2.71
CA GLN A 58 -10.32 5.09 -3.44
C GLN A 58 -9.00 4.45 -3.01
N GLN A 59 -8.82 4.21 -1.70
CA GLN A 59 -7.68 3.45 -1.21
C GLN A 59 -7.61 2.05 -1.84
N GLN A 60 -8.73 1.33 -1.94
CA GLN A 60 -8.76 0.00 -2.58
C GLN A 60 -8.36 0.05 -4.05
N LEU A 61 -8.86 1.05 -4.79
CA LEU A 61 -8.50 1.25 -6.20
C LEU A 61 -7.01 1.58 -6.38
N ILE A 62 -6.47 2.47 -5.54
CA ILE A 62 -5.04 2.78 -5.53
C ILE A 62 -4.21 1.52 -5.27
N MET A 63 -4.58 0.71 -4.27
CA MET A 63 -3.84 -0.51 -3.94
C MET A 63 -3.93 -1.58 -5.04
N ALA A 64 -5.06 -1.64 -5.76
CA ALA A 64 -5.20 -2.52 -6.93
C ALA A 64 -4.28 -2.07 -8.08
N ALA A 65 -4.29 -0.78 -8.42
CA ALA A 65 -3.42 -0.23 -9.46
C ALA A 65 -1.93 -0.41 -9.13
N VAL A 66 -1.53 -0.16 -7.88
CA VAL A 66 -0.16 -0.39 -7.38
C VAL A 66 0.29 -1.84 -7.57
N HIS A 67 -0.62 -2.80 -7.41
CA HIS A 67 -0.30 -4.22 -7.58
C HIS A 67 -0.04 -4.60 -9.05
N ASP A 68 -0.73 -3.94 -9.98
CA ASP A 68 -0.61 -4.21 -11.42
C ASP A 68 0.61 -3.51 -12.06
N ILE A 69 1.17 -2.49 -11.39
CA ILE A 69 2.36 -1.77 -11.85
C ILE A 69 3.64 -2.50 -11.40
N PRO A 70 4.47 -3.02 -12.32
CA PRO A 70 5.64 -3.84 -11.97
C PRO A 70 6.74 -3.08 -11.22
N ALA A 71 6.89 -1.78 -11.48
CA ALA A 71 7.82 -0.92 -10.76
C ALA A 71 7.33 0.53 -10.78
N ILE A 72 7.14 1.11 -9.60
CA ILE A 72 6.75 2.51 -9.44
C ILE A 72 8.02 3.33 -9.25
N THR A 73 8.21 4.36 -10.07
CA THR A 73 9.40 5.23 -10.03
C THR A 73 9.01 6.69 -9.91
N TYR A 74 9.69 7.42 -9.03
CA TYR A 74 9.57 8.86 -8.85
C TYR A 74 10.97 9.49 -8.95
N GLU A 75 11.16 10.44 -9.87
CA GLU A 75 12.46 11.10 -10.12
C GLU A 75 13.62 10.09 -10.30
N GLY A 76 13.38 9.02 -11.06
CA GLY A 76 14.34 7.94 -11.29
C GLY A 76 14.58 7.01 -10.09
N THR A 77 13.94 7.27 -8.95
CA THR A 77 14.03 6.44 -7.74
C THR A 77 12.85 5.47 -7.66
N LYS A 78 13.12 4.19 -7.41
CA LYS A 78 12.05 3.20 -7.17
C LYS A 78 11.39 3.46 -5.82
N ILE A 79 10.07 3.54 -5.82
CA ILE A 79 9.26 3.68 -4.60
C ILE A 79 8.38 2.44 -4.43
N VAL A 80 8.03 2.16 -3.17
CA VAL A 80 7.15 1.04 -2.83
C VAL A 80 6.02 1.57 -1.96
N ILE A 81 4.82 1.10 -2.25
CA ILE A 81 3.60 1.58 -1.62
C ILE A 81 2.95 0.40 -0.92
N PHE A 82 2.58 0.63 0.33
CA PHE A 82 1.96 -0.37 1.17
C PHE A 82 0.68 0.19 1.78
N GLN A 83 -0.27 -0.70 2.03
CA GLN A 83 -1.41 -0.36 2.86
C GLN A 83 -0.94 -0.10 4.29
N ALA A 84 -1.36 1.02 4.89
CA ALA A 84 -1.18 1.27 6.31
C ALA A 84 -2.07 0.28 7.11
N LEU A 85 -1.44 -0.56 7.90
CA LEU A 85 -2.11 -1.60 8.69
C LEU A 85 -1.69 -1.48 10.16
N SER A 86 -2.62 -1.82 11.06
CA SER A 86 -2.31 -1.87 12.48
C SER A 86 -1.22 -2.91 12.78
N PRO A 87 -0.40 -2.73 13.83
CA PRO A 87 0.59 -3.73 14.23
C PRO A 87 -0.02 -5.12 14.46
N LEU A 88 -1.21 -5.18 15.06
CA LEU A 88 -1.95 -6.42 15.28
C LEU A 88 -2.30 -7.11 13.95
N THR A 89 -2.78 -6.35 12.97
CA THR A 89 -3.09 -6.87 11.63
C THR A 89 -1.85 -7.41 10.94
N LEU A 90 -0.73 -6.68 11.01
CA LEU A 90 0.55 -7.12 10.46
C LEU A 90 1.02 -8.42 11.13
N GLN A 91 0.89 -8.53 12.45
CA GLN A 91 1.23 -9.73 13.20
C GLN A 91 0.37 -10.93 12.77
N ARG A 92 -0.96 -10.75 12.67
CA ARG A 92 -1.86 -11.82 12.23
C ARG A 92 -1.58 -12.28 10.80
N ARG A 93 -1.25 -11.36 9.88
CA ARG A 93 -0.82 -11.71 8.52
C ARG A 93 0.50 -12.48 8.50
N ARG A 94 1.44 -12.19 9.42
CA ARG A 94 2.70 -12.96 9.52
C ARG A 94 2.47 -14.42 9.92
N ILE A 95 1.43 -14.71 10.69
CA ILE A 95 1.08 -16.10 11.04
C ILE A 95 0.67 -16.89 9.80
N LEU A 96 -0.07 -16.27 8.88
CA LEU A 96 -0.48 -16.85 7.60
C LEU A 96 0.62 -16.79 6.51
N ARG A 97 1.85 -16.43 6.88
CA ARG A 97 2.97 -16.37 5.93
C ARG A 97 3.27 -17.74 5.30
N PRO A 98 3.28 -18.87 6.03
CA PRO A 98 3.48 -20.19 5.44
C PRO A 98 2.43 -20.50 4.38
N ASP A 99 1.15 -20.21 4.64
CA ASP A 99 0.07 -20.42 3.68
C ASP A 99 0.25 -19.56 2.44
N SER A 100 0.59 -18.28 2.62
CA SER A 100 0.84 -17.39 1.49
C SER A 100 2.05 -17.82 0.64
N ALA A 101 3.09 -18.37 1.28
CA ALA A 101 4.27 -18.88 0.57
C ALA A 101 3.92 -20.13 -0.23
N PHE A 102 3.15 -21.06 0.35
CA PHE A 102 2.66 -22.24 -0.34
C PHE A 102 1.80 -21.86 -1.56
N LEU A 103 0.90 -20.88 -1.43
CA LEU A 103 0.11 -20.39 -2.56
C LEU A 103 0.99 -19.82 -3.68
N LEU A 104 2.05 -19.07 -3.36
CA LEU A 104 3.01 -18.58 -4.35
C LEU A 104 3.76 -19.71 -5.04
N GLU A 105 4.21 -20.71 -4.30
CA GLU A 105 4.91 -21.89 -4.83
C GLU A 105 4.04 -22.69 -5.80
N GLN A 106 2.73 -22.71 -5.57
CA GLN A 106 1.75 -23.35 -6.45
C GLN A 106 1.26 -22.42 -7.59
N GLU A 107 1.89 -21.25 -7.77
CA GLU A 107 1.49 -20.22 -8.74
C GLU A 107 0.02 -19.74 -8.58
N VAL A 108 -0.52 -19.89 -7.37
CA VAL A 108 -1.88 -19.48 -7.04
C VAL A 108 -1.86 -18.01 -6.63
N ARG A 109 -2.55 -17.19 -7.43
CA ARG A 109 -2.78 -15.79 -7.08
C ARG A 109 -3.68 -15.71 -5.86
N TYR A 110 -3.22 -14.97 -4.86
CA TYR A 110 -3.98 -14.66 -3.66
C TYR A 110 -3.93 -13.17 -3.39
N HIS A 111 -4.88 -12.69 -2.59
CA HIS A 111 -4.83 -11.35 -2.03
C HIS A 111 -5.19 -11.38 -0.54
N TRP A 112 -4.74 -10.36 0.19
CA TRP A 112 -5.12 -10.20 1.58
C TRP A 112 -6.52 -9.59 1.66
N GLY A 113 -7.47 -10.33 2.22
CA GLY A 113 -8.77 -9.79 2.60
C GLY A 113 -8.69 -9.08 3.95
N HIS A 114 -9.48 -8.03 4.11
CA HIS A 114 -9.60 -7.32 5.38
C HIS A 114 -10.22 -8.22 6.46
N PRO A 115 -9.75 -8.18 7.72
CA PRO A 115 -8.49 -7.57 8.17
C PRO A 115 -7.26 -8.50 8.04
N PHE A 116 -7.42 -9.81 8.21
CA PHE A 116 -6.32 -10.80 8.25
C PHE A 116 -6.71 -12.17 7.65
N ARG A 117 -7.29 -12.18 6.45
CA ARG A 117 -7.59 -13.43 5.72
C ARG A 117 -6.83 -13.50 4.40
N LEU A 118 -6.49 -14.70 3.95
CA LEU A 118 -5.99 -14.93 2.60
C LEU A 118 -7.16 -15.37 1.73
N VAL A 119 -7.37 -14.69 0.62
CA VAL A 119 -8.41 -15.02 -0.37
C VAL A 119 -7.72 -15.40 -1.67
N PHE A 120 -8.10 -16.54 -2.25
CA PHE A 120 -7.52 -17.01 -3.50
C PHE A 120 -8.56 -17.79 -4.30
N SER A 121 -8.32 -17.94 -5.60
CA SER A 121 -9.17 -18.76 -6.47
C SER A 121 -8.46 -20.05 -6.81
N TRP A 122 -9.16 -21.17 -6.65
CA TRP A 122 -8.67 -22.51 -7.00
C TRP A 122 -9.83 -23.28 -7.62
N ASN A 123 -9.61 -23.95 -8.75
CA ASN A 123 -10.66 -24.71 -9.45
C ASN A 123 -11.96 -23.92 -9.74
N LYS A 124 -11.86 -22.62 -10.04
CA LYS A 124 -12.99 -21.68 -10.26
C LYS A 124 -13.83 -21.37 -9.01
N GLU A 125 -13.39 -21.82 -7.84
CA GLU A 125 -13.99 -21.48 -6.55
C GLU A 125 -13.10 -20.52 -5.79
N THR A 126 -13.73 -19.59 -5.07
CA THR A 126 -13.02 -18.66 -4.19
C THR A 126 -12.92 -19.26 -2.80
N HIS A 127 -11.69 -19.49 -2.34
CA HIS A 127 -11.40 -19.99 -1.01
C HIS A 127 -10.87 -18.88 -0.11
N THR A 128 -11.08 -19.04 1.19
CA THR A 128 -10.58 -18.11 2.19
C THR A 128 -9.93 -18.88 3.35
N ILE A 129 -8.69 -18.54 3.67
CA ILE A 129 -8.01 -19.03 4.88
C ILE A 129 -8.12 -17.95 5.95
N HIS A 130 -8.65 -18.35 7.09
CA HIS A 130 -8.76 -17.53 8.29
C HIS A 130 -7.76 -18.01 9.33
N ASN A 131 -7.26 -17.07 10.13
CA ASN A 131 -6.55 -17.39 11.36
C ASN A 131 -7.61 -17.46 12.48
N LEU A 132 -7.73 -18.62 13.14
CA LEU A 132 -8.62 -18.83 14.29
C LEU A 132 -8.18 -17.98 15.50
#